data_AF-A0A3M1J3B4-F1
#
_entry.id   AF-A0A3M1J3B4-F1
#
_cell.length_a   1.000
_cell.length_b   1.000
_cell.length_c   1.000
_cell.angle_alpha   90.00
_cell.angle_beta   90.00
_cell.angle_gamma   90.00
#
_symmetry.space_group_name_H-M   'P 1'
#
loop_
_entity.id
_entity.type
_entity.pdbx_description
1 polymer ?
#
loop_
_entity_poly.entity_id
_entity_poly.type
_entity_poly.pdbx_seq_one_letter_code
_entity_poly.pdbx_strand_id
1 'polypeptide(L)'
;MFNSMAEMVAQAAATNQSLHEVVLRAETAHSDLSRTELRRRMQRRLEVMRHSAEQGITEPVTSLSGISGGNAHRLWNWLQTNQPLTGPILSRSVARAMPVNEVNAGMGCIVATPTAGSAGILPGVLLTLQEAYGFSDDELVNALFTAAGIGTVIVHRAHVSGAAGGCQAETGSAAAMAAGAAVELLGGSPEQSAQAVAITLKNMLGLVCDPVAGLVEVPCVKRNAAGAAQCFVAVDLALAGVESVIPPDEVIDAMASIGRNMDSRFKETAQGGLAATPTGKKLIKLVWEQKS
;
A
#
# COMPACT_ATOMS: atom_id res chain seq x y z
N MET A 1 -8.76 2.38 20.23
CA MET A 1 -8.30 1.87 18.91
C MET A 1 -8.46 0.37 18.88
N PHE A 2 -8.49 -0.25 17.69
CA PHE A 2 -8.72 -1.70 17.51
C PHE A 2 -7.44 -2.50 17.67
N ASN A 3 -7.52 -3.64 18.35
CA ASN A 3 -6.40 -4.56 18.53
C ASN A 3 -6.45 -5.75 17.56
N SER A 4 -7.59 -5.95 16.87
CA SER A 4 -7.81 -7.03 15.91
C SER A 4 -8.80 -6.64 14.82
N MET A 5 -8.70 -7.32 13.67
CA MET A 5 -9.69 -7.25 12.61
C MET A 5 -11.03 -7.81 13.08
N ALA A 6 -11.00 -8.91 13.84
CA ALA A 6 -12.20 -9.51 14.42
C ALA A 6 -13.00 -8.52 15.29
N GLU A 7 -12.32 -7.75 16.15
CA GLU A 7 -12.95 -6.71 16.99
C GLU A 7 -13.60 -5.61 16.12
N MET A 8 -12.87 -5.13 15.11
CA MET A 8 -13.35 -4.07 14.22
C MET A 8 -14.59 -4.52 13.42
N VAL A 9 -14.58 -5.74 12.89
CA VAL A 9 -15.71 -6.36 12.17
C VAL A 9 -16.90 -6.59 13.12
N ALA A 10 -16.66 -7.16 14.30
CA ALA A 10 -17.72 -7.40 15.28
C ALA A 10 -18.41 -6.10 15.70
N GLN A 11 -17.66 -5.01 15.87
CA GLN A 11 -18.25 -3.71 16.20
C GLN A 11 -19.06 -3.12 15.04
N ALA A 12 -18.60 -3.26 13.80
CA ALA A 12 -19.34 -2.86 12.60
C ALA A 12 -20.67 -3.62 12.49
N ALA A 13 -20.63 -4.95 12.66
CA ALA A 13 -21.82 -5.79 12.65
C ALA A 13 -22.79 -5.44 13.80
N ALA A 14 -22.29 -5.30 15.03
CA ALA A 14 -23.12 -5.00 16.21
C ALA A 14 -23.81 -3.63 16.12
N THR A 15 -23.22 -2.67 15.41
CA THR A 15 -23.77 -1.32 15.25
C THR A 15 -24.47 -1.09 13.91
N ASN A 16 -24.46 -2.08 13.01
CA ASN A 16 -24.91 -1.96 11.63
C ASN A 16 -24.31 -0.74 10.92
N GLN A 17 -23.00 -0.57 11.08
CA GLN A 17 -22.21 0.53 10.51
C GLN A 17 -21.11 -0.02 9.61
N SER A 18 -20.64 0.82 8.69
CA SER A 18 -19.41 0.58 7.92
C SER A 18 -18.17 0.56 8.82
N LEU A 19 -17.09 -0.07 8.35
CA LEU A 19 -15.78 -0.03 9.00
C LEU A 19 -15.30 1.43 9.13
N HIS A 20 -15.43 2.27 8.10
CA HIS A 20 -14.96 3.65 8.19
C HIS A 20 -15.66 4.44 9.30
N GLU A 21 -16.95 4.18 9.52
CA GLU A 21 -17.73 4.88 10.54
C GLU A 21 -17.32 4.42 11.95
N VAL A 22 -17.11 3.11 12.12
CA VAL A 22 -16.59 2.53 13.35
C VAL A 22 -15.18 3.06 13.67
N VAL A 23 -14.32 3.18 12.67
CA VAL A 23 -12.97 3.76 12.82
C VAL A 23 -13.03 5.25 13.14
N LEU A 24 -13.83 6.02 12.43
CA LEU A 24 -13.97 7.46 12.66
C LEU A 24 -14.52 7.75 14.06
N ARG A 25 -15.50 6.95 14.53
CA ARG A 25 -16.02 7.05 15.91
C ARG A 25 -14.93 6.72 16.93
N ALA A 26 -14.17 5.65 16.71
CA ALA A 26 -13.08 5.28 17.60
C ALA A 26 -12.02 6.38 17.67
N GLU A 27 -11.60 6.94 16.54
CA GLU A 27 -10.62 8.04 16.46
C GLU A 27 -11.12 9.31 17.16
N THR A 28 -12.40 9.66 16.99
CA THR A 28 -13.02 10.80 17.67
C THR A 28 -13.05 10.61 19.19
N ALA A 29 -13.20 9.36 19.67
CA ALA A 29 -13.20 9.07 21.11
C ALA A 29 -11.79 9.05 21.74
N HIS A 30 -10.74 8.89 20.93
CA HIS A 30 -9.35 8.78 21.40
C HIS A 30 -8.50 10.05 21.11
N SER A 31 -9.08 11.03 20.43
CA SER A 31 -8.40 12.30 20.10
C SER A 31 -9.24 13.48 20.56
N ASP A 32 -8.59 14.62 20.81
CA ASP A 32 -9.27 15.90 21.12
C ASP A 32 -9.85 16.57 19.85
N LEU A 33 -9.99 15.83 18.74
CA LEU A 33 -10.38 16.35 17.44
C LEU A 33 -11.84 16.03 17.13
N SER A 34 -12.54 17.03 16.60
CA SER A 34 -13.90 16.81 16.10
C SER A 34 -13.89 15.94 14.83
N ARG A 35 -15.02 15.28 14.56
CA ARG A 35 -15.25 14.52 13.33
C ARG A 35 -14.91 15.34 12.08
N THR A 36 -15.33 16.60 12.04
CA THR A 36 -15.07 17.53 10.93
C THR A 36 -13.57 17.78 10.74
N GLU A 37 -12.84 17.97 11.83
CA GLU A 37 -11.40 18.21 11.79
C GLU A 37 -10.63 16.96 11.34
N LEU A 38 -11.03 15.77 11.81
CA LEU A 38 -10.46 14.50 11.35
C LEU A 38 -10.66 14.29 9.85
N ARG A 39 -11.88 14.51 9.35
CA ARG A 39 -12.20 14.41 7.92
C ARG A 39 -11.38 15.41 7.10
N ARG A 40 -11.28 16.66 7.54
CA ARG A 40 -10.48 17.71 6.88
C ARG A 40 -9.01 17.33 6.77
N ARG A 41 -8.43 16.74 7.83
CA ARG A 41 -7.05 16.23 7.80
C ARG A 41 -6.88 15.07 6.82
N MET A 42 -7.86 14.17 6.76
CA MET A 42 -7.84 13.05 5.82
C MET A 42 -7.98 13.52 4.38
N GLN A 43 -8.85 14.50 4.12
CA GLN A 43 -8.99 15.15 2.81
C GLN A 43 -7.66 15.78 2.34
N ARG A 44 -6.96 16.49 3.22
CA ARG A 44 -5.62 17.02 2.88
C ARG A 44 -4.62 15.91 2.53
N ARG A 45 -4.69 14.75 3.18
CA ARG A 45 -3.85 13.59 2.81
C ARG A 45 -4.24 13.04 1.45
N LEU A 46 -5.53 12.96 1.15
CA LEU A 46 -6.04 12.56 -0.17
C LEU A 46 -5.53 13.49 -1.28
N GLU A 47 -5.52 14.80 -1.04
CA GLU A 47 -4.99 15.78 -2.00
C GLU A 47 -3.49 15.56 -2.29
N VAL A 48 -2.67 15.35 -1.26
CA VAL A 48 -1.23 15.07 -1.43
C VAL A 48 -1.00 13.73 -2.13
N MET A 49 -1.79 12.72 -1.77
CA MET A 49 -1.81 11.41 -2.43
C MET A 49 -2.13 11.54 -3.92
N ARG A 50 -3.17 12.31 -4.27
CA ARG A 50 -3.57 12.60 -5.65
C ARG A 50 -2.44 13.29 -6.41
N HIS A 51 -1.91 14.36 -5.84
CA HIS A 51 -0.82 15.13 -6.47
C HIS A 51 0.40 14.26 -6.78
N SER A 52 0.88 13.49 -5.80
CA SER A 52 2.05 12.60 -6.01
C SER A 52 1.78 11.46 -6.99
N ALA A 53 0.54 10.94 -7.05
CA ALA A 53 0.16 9.91 -8.01
C ALA A 53 -0.01 10.43 -9.44
N GLU A 54 -0.39 11.72 -9.61
CA GLU A 54 -0.60 12.36 -10.91
C GLU A 54 0.69 12.98 -11.49
N GLN A 55 1.59 13.46 -10.63
CA GLN A 55 2.84 14.10 -11.07
C GLN A 55 3.69 13.17 -11.94
N GLY A 56 4.02 11.97 -11.45
CA GLY A 56 4.93 11.04 -12.14
C GLY A 56 4.35 10.31 -13.35
N ILE A 57 3.03 10.41 -13.58
CA ILE A 57 2.39 9.93 -14.83
C ILE A 57 2.29 11.04 -15.87
N THR A 58 2.20 12.31 -15.44
CA THR A 58 2.15 13.47 -16.35
C THR A 58 3.52 13.77 -16.93
N GLU A 59 4.54 13.80 -16.07
CA GLU A 59 5.93 14.04 -16.45
C GLU A 59 6.86 12.99 -15.81
N PRO A 60 7.92 12.56 -16.51
CA PRO A 60 8.87 11.62 -15.95
C PRO A 60 9.65 12.25 -14.78
N VAL A 61 9.45 11.74 -13.57
CA VAL A 61 10.28 12.09 -12.41
C VAL A 61 11.48 11.16 -12.37
N THR A 62 12.68 11.74 -12.25
CA THR A 62 13.94 10.97 -12.12
C THR A 62 14.45 11.08 -10.69
N SER A 63 14.88 9.95 -10.14
CA SER A 63 15.51 9.87 -8.83
C SER A 63 16.82 10.66 -8.77
N LEU A 64 17.19 11.13 -7.58
CA LEU A 64 18.49 11.77 -7.37
C LEU A 64 19.69 10.82 -7.57
N SER A 65 19.47 9.51 -7.46
CA SER A 65 20.50 8.49 -7.70
C SER A 65 20.70 8.19 -9.20
N GLY A 66 19.73 8.55 -10.05
CA GLY A 66 19.69 8.17 -11.46
C GLY A 66 19.35 6.70 -11.73
N ILE A 67 19.05 5.89 -10.70
CA ILE A 67 18.74 4.46 -10.86
C ILE A 67 17.32 4.26 -11.36
N SER A 68 16.37 5.03 -10.85
CA SER A 68 14.96 4.94 -11.23
C SER A 68 14.39 6.27 -11.74
N GLY A 69 13.34 6.17 -12.54
CA GLY A 69 12.60 7.31 -13.07
C GLY A 69 11.83 7.01 -14.34
N GLY A 70 10.70 7.71 -14.52
CA GLY A 70 9.87 7.69 -15.73
C GLY A 70 9.22 6.35 -16.08
N ASN A 71 9.22 5.35 -15.19
CA ASN A 71 8.56 4.07 -15.47
C ASN A 71 7.04 4.23 -15.43
N ALA A 72 6.53 5.04 -14.50
CA ALA A 72 5.11 5.36 -14.41
C ALA A 72 4.61 6.05 -15.68
N HIS A 73 5.29 7.14 -16.08
CA HIS A 73 5.00 7.87 -17.30
C HIS A 73 5.04 6.96 -18.56
N ARG A 74 6.06 6.10 -18.67
CA ARG A 74 6.17 5.16 -19.79
C ARG A 74 4.98 4.21 -19.88
N LEU A 75 4.59 3.59 -18.75
CA LEU A 75 3.44 2.69 -18.73
C LEU A 75 2.14 3.45 -19.00
N TRP A 76 1.96 4.63 -18.41
CA TRP A 76 0.77 5.45 -18.60
C TRP A 76 0.53 5.84 -20.06
N ASN A 77 1.59 6.26 -20.76
CA ASN A 77 1.54 6.59 -22.18
C ASN A 77 1.28 5.36 -23.05
N TRP A 78 1.90 4.22 -22.72
CA TRP A 78 1.64 2.97 -23.43
C TRP A 78 0.16 2.57 -23.35
N LEU A 79 -0.48 2.76 -22.19
CA LEU A 79 -1.91 2.49 -21.99
C LEU A 79 -2.84 3.41 -22.80
N GLN A 80 -2.37 4.53 -23.36
CA GLN A 80 -3.21 5.41 -24.19
C GLN A 80 -3.49 4.82 -25.58
N THR A 81 -2.60 3.97 -26.08
CA THR A 81 -2.65 3.45 -27.46
C THR A 81 -2.66 1.93 -27.53
N ASN A 82 -2.58 1.24 -26.39
CA ASN A 82 -2.49 -0.21 -26.34
C ASN A 82 -3.51 -0.80 -25.37
N GLN A 83 -3.99 -2.00 -25.70
CA GLN A 83 -4.84 -2.78 -24.80
C GLN A 83 -3.97 -3.60 -23.83
N PRO A 84 -4.07 -3.36 -22.51
CA PRO A 84 -3.33 -4.13 -21.51
C PRO A 84 -3.90 -5.53 -21.36
N LEU A 85 -3.03 -6.52 -21.17
CA LEU A 85 -3.41 -7.91 -20.87
C LEU A 85 -4.29 -8.00 -19.61
N THR A 86 -3.99 -7.17 -18.61
CA THR A 86 -4.64 -7.16 -17.30
C THR A 86 -5.99 -6.42 -17.29
N GLY A 87 -6.44 -5.93 -18.44
CA GLY A 87 -7.62 -5.06 -18.53
C GLY A 87 -7.37 -3.63 -18.01
N PRO A 88 -8.30 -2.71 -18.30
CA PRO A 88 -8.09 -1.27 -18.15
C PRO A 88 -7.94 -0.81 -16.71
N ILE A 89 -8.75 -1.33 -15.78
CA ILE A 89 -8.76 -0.88 -14.38
C ILE A 89 -7.45 -1.27 -13.67
N LEU A 90 -7.10 -2.56 -13.71
CA LEU A 90 -5.89 -3.06 -13.05
C LEU A 90 -4.63 -2.40 -13.62
N SER A 91 -4.51 -2.28 -14.94
CA SER A 91 -3.34 -1.62 -15.53
C SER A 91 -3.23 -0.14 -15.15
N ARG A 92 -4.36 0.56 -15.01
CA ARG A 92 -4.41 1.97 -14.60
C ARG A 92 -3.91 2.11 -13.16
N SER A 93 -4.33 1.20 -12.27
CA SER A 93 -3.88 1.19 -10.89
C SER A 93 -2.38 0.90 -10.75
N VAL A 94 -1.89 -0.11 -11.49
CA VAL A 94 -0.46 -0.44 -11.55
C VAL A 94 0.37 0.76 -12.01
N ALA A 95 -0.08 1.46 -13.06
CA ALA A 95 0.57 2.65 -13.56
C ALA A 95 0.54 3.82 -12.55
N ARG A 96 -0.56 3.99 -11.83
CA ARG A 96 -0.77 5.06 -10.84
C ARG A 96 -0.06 4.79 -9.49
N ALA A 97 0.29 3.56 -9.17
CA ALA A 97 1.00 3.21 -7.93
C ALA A 97 2.51 3.49 -7.99
N MET A 98 3.15 3.31 -9.14
CA MET A 98 4.58 3.58 -9.32
C MET A 98 5.05 5.04 -9.11
N PRO A 99 4.35 6.09 -9.60
CA PRO A 99 4.86 7.46 -9.62
C PRO A 99 5.10 8.01 -8.22
N VAL A 100 4.33 7.58 -7.22
CA VAL A 100 4.50 8.07 -5.84
C VAL A 100 5.91 7.74 -5.31
N ASN A 101 6.45 6.56 -5.64
CA ASN A 101 7.83 6.23 -5.27
C ASN A 101 8.87 6.94 -6.14
N GLU A 102 8.57 7.23 -7.39
CA GLU A 102 9.45 8.06 -8.24
C GLU A 102 9.50 9.51 -7.74
N VAL A 103 8.35 10.07 -7.31
CA VAL A 103 8.24 11.37 -6.62
C VAL A 103 9.01 11.35 -5.31
N ASN A 104 8.85 10.33 -4.48
CA ASN A 104 9.62 10.17 -3.24
C ASN A 104 11.14 10.12 -3.51
N ALA A 105 11.58 9.37 -4.52
CA ALA A 105 12.98 9.28 -4.92
C ALA A 105 13.52 10.59 -5.52
N GLY A 106 12.64 11.44 -6.04
CA GLY A 106 12.91 12.81 -6.46
C GLY A 106 12.78 13.86 -5.34
N MET A 107 12.64 13.44 -4.08
CA MET A 107 12.44 14.31 -2.90
C MET A 107 11.15 15.14 -2.91
N GLY A 108 10.13 14.70 -3.66
CA GLY A 108 8.81 15.30 -3.64
C GLY A 108 7.99 14.91 -2.40
N CYS A 109 6.85 15.57 -2.22
CA CYS A 109 5.96 15.32 -1.09
C CYS A 109 5.06 14.10 -1.34
N ILE A 110 5.01 13.18 -0.38
CA ILE A 110 4.19 11.95 -0.42
C ILE A 110 3.51 11.72 0.93
N VAL A 111 2.51 10.82 0.94
CA VAL A 111 1.89 10.34 2.19
C VAL A 111 2.31 8.88 2.43
N ALA A 112 2.96 8.62 3.56
CA ALA A 112 3.37 7.27 3.94
C ALA A 112 2.15 6.38 4.20
N THR A 113 2.13 5.19 3.60
CA THR A 113 1.05 4.20 3.76
C THR A 113 1.57 2.75 3.73
N PRO A 114 1.92 2.14 4.89
CA PRO A 114 2.30 2.78 6.14
C PRO A 114 3.71 3.41 6.10
N THR A 115 4.54 3.07 5.11
CA THR A 115 5.89 3.65 4.94
C THR A 115 6.01 4.41 3.62
N ALA A 116 7.11 5.15 3.45
CA ALA A 116 7.42 5.80 2.16
C ALA A 116 7.66 4.76 1.04
N GLY A 117 8.16 3.57 1.39
CA GLY A 117 8.45 2.49 0.45
C GLY A 117 7.22 1.87 -0.20
N SER A 118 6.06 1.97 0.45
CA SER A 118 4.79 1.42 -0.01
C SER A 118 3.71 2.48 -0.30
N ALA A 119 4.11 3.76 -0.31
CA ALA A 119 3.22 4.91 -0.33
C ALA A 119 2.30 4.99 -1.56
N GLY A 120 2.65 4.32 -2.66
CA GLY A 120 1.92 4.39 -3.92
C GLY A 120 0.72 3.44 -4.01
N ILE A 121 0.68 2.37 -3.21
CA ILE A 121 -0.34 1.32 -3.36
C ILE A 121 -1.74 1.85 -3.07
N LEU A 122 -1.95 2.45 -1.90
CA LEU A 122 -3.26 2.96 -1.48
C LEU A 122 -3.83 4.01 -2.46
N PRO A 123 -3.10 5.10 -2.82
CA PRO A 123 -3.62 6.05 -3.79
C PRO A 123 -3.75 5.46 -5.20
N GLY A 124 -2.84 4.57 -5.61
CA GLY A 124 -2.94 3.88 -6.90
C GLY A 124 -4.23 3.07 -7.06
N VAL A 125 -4.71 2.46 -5.97
CA VAL A 125 -5.99 1.72 -5.95
C VAL A 125 -7.17 2.69 -5.89
N LEU A 126 -7.25 3.54 -4.86
CA LEU A 126 -8.45 4.34 -4.59
C LEU A 126 -8.76 5.35 -5.69
N LEU A 127 -7.75 6.04 -6.24
CA LEU A 127 -7.94 7.01 -7.32
C LEU A 127 -8.35 6.31 -8.63
N THR A 128 -7.94 5.05 -8.81
CA THR A 128 -8.35 4.25 -9.96
C THR A 128 -9.80 3.80 -9.85
N LEU A 129 -10.23 3.37 -8.66
CA LEU A 129 -11.63 3.08 -8.41
C LEU A 129 -12.49 4.35 -8.54
N GLN A 130 -11.98 5.50 -8.09
CA GLN A 130 -12.64 6.79 -8.28
C GLN A 130 -12.91 7.09 -9.76
N GLU A 131 -11.86 6.99 -10.59
CA GLU A 131 -11.97 7.23 -12.03
C GLU A 131 -12.90 6.21 -12.73
N ALA A 132 -12.86 4.95 -12.32
CA ALA A 132 -13.61 3.87 -12.96
C ALA A 132 -15.11 3.87 -12.60
N TYR A 133 -15.46 4.24 -11.37
CA TYR A 133 -16.83 4.12 -10.84
C TYR A 133 -17.48 5.46 -10.47
N GLY A 134 -16.74 6.57 -10.54
CA GLY A 134 -17.28 7.92 -10.28
C GLY A 134 -17.46 8.26 -8.81
N PHE A 135 -16.70 7.62 -7.90
CA PHE A 135 -16.77 7.91 -6.47
C PHE A 135 -16.38 9.37 -6.16
N SER A 136 -17.04 9.96 -5.18
CA SER A 136 -16.73 11.30 -4.67
C SER A 136 -15.47 11.30 -3.80
N ASP A 137 -14.87 12.48 -3.60
CA ASP A 137 -13.76 12.64 -2.66
C ASP A 137 -14.15 12.28 -1.22
N ASP A 138 -15.42 12.50 -0.85
CA ASP A 138 -15.93 12.13 0.48
C ASP A 138 -15.97 10.61 0.69
N GLU A 139 -16.28 9.84 -0.36
CA GLU A 139 -16.24 8.37 -0.35
C GLU A 139 -14.79 7.86 -0.29
N LEU A 140 -13.85 8.51 -0.98
CA LEU A 140 -12.43 8.18 -0.84
C LEU A 140 -11.91 8.50 0.56
N VAL A 141 -12.34 9.62 1.16
CA VAL A 141 -12.02 9.93 2.56
C VAL A 141 -12.55 8.86 3.51
N ASN A 142 -13.75 8.33 3.27
CA ASN A 142 -14.28 7.20 4.04
C ASN A 142 -13.39 5.95 3.87
N ALA A 143 -13.04 5.60 2.63
CA ALA A 143 -12.13 4.48 2.36
C ALA A 143 -10.77 4.64 3.05
N LEU A 144 -10.24 5.87 3.14
CA LEU A 144 -9.00 6.14 3.87
C LEU A 144 -9.13 5.90 5.39
N PHE A 145 -10.30 6.13 5.99
CA PHE A 145 -10.53 5.75 7.40
C PHE A 145 -10.54 4.23 7.57
N THR A 146 -11.16 3.49 6.64
CA THR A 146 -11.10 2.01 6.66
C THR A 146 -9.67 1.50 6.52
N ALA A 147 -8.90 2.04 5.57
CA ALA A 147 -7.49 1.73 5.42
C ALA A 147 -6.69 2.05 6.71
N ALA A 148 -6.96 3.18 7.36
CA ALA A 148 -6.31 3.57 8.61
C ALA A 148 -6.64 2.60 9.76
N GLY A 149 -7.89 2.16 9.89
CA GLY A 149 -8.29 1.17 10.90
C GLY A 149 -7.54 -0.16 10.73
N ILE A 150 -7.49 -0.66 9.49
CA ILE A 150 -6.72 -1.87 9.14
C ILE A 150 -5.23 -1.67 9.46
N GLY A 151 -4.67 -0.51 9.07
CA GLY A 151 -3.28 -0.18 9.36
C GLY A 151 -2.95 -0.18 10.85
N THR A 152 -3.84 0.36 11.68
CA THR A 152 -3.69 0.35 13.14
C THR A 152 -3.65 -1.08 13.70
N VAL A 153 -4.51 -1.98 13.23
CA VAL A 153 -4.48 -3.39 13.64
C VAL A 153 -3.14 -4.03 13.25
N ILE A 154 -2.68 -3.81 12.02
CA ILE A 154 -1.40 -4.36 11.55
C ILE A 154 -0.23 -3.85 12.41
N VAL A 155 -0.18 -2.55 12.71
CA VAL A 155 0.86 -1.95 13.56
C VAL A 155 0.80 -2.48 14.99
N HIS A 156 -0.40 -2.78 15.51
CA HIS A 156 -0.55 -3.31 16.85
C HIS A 156 -0.01 -4.74 16.98
N ARG A 157 -0.23 -5.57 15.95
CA ARG A 157 0.09 -7.01 15.97
C ARG A 157 1.44 -7.36 15.34
N ALA A 158 1.93 -6.51 14.44
CA ALA A 158 3.11 -6.74 13.63
C ALA A 158 3.99 -5.47 13.52
N HIS A 159 5.10 -5.60 12.80
CA HIS A 159 5.91 -4.44 12.41
C HIS A 159 5.50 -4.02 11.00
N VAL A 160 5.68 -2.73 10.68
CA VAL A 160 5.43 -2.19 9.33
C VAL A 160 6.69 -1.73 8.60
N SER A 161 7.88 -1.85 9.22
CA SER A 161 9.15 -1.44 8.61
C SER A 161 9.85 -2.59 7.88
N GLY A 162 10.45 -2.29 6.73
CA GLY A 162 11.26 -3.23 5.94
C GLY A 162 12.44 -3.80 6.74
N ALA A 163 13.14 -2.95 7.49
CA ALA A 163 14.23 -3.34 8.39
C ALA A 163 13.83 -4.34 9.48
N ALA A 164 12.57 -4.33 9.93
CA ALA A 164 12.10 -5.21 10.99
C ALA A 164 11.45 -6.48 10.44
N GLY A 165 10.55 -6.34 9.46
CA GLY A 165 9.65 -7.40 9.02
C GLY A 165 9.82 -7.87 7.57
N GLY A 166 10.76 -7.29 6.81
CA GLY A 166 10.83 -7.46 5.37
C GLY A 166 9.76 -6.64 4.64
N CYS A 167 9.73 -6.70 3.31
CA CYS A 167 8.84 -5.85 2.52
C CYS A 167 7.37 -6.32 2.56
N GLN A 168 7.11 -7.54 3.05
CA GLN A 168 5.77 -7.98 3.47
C GLN A 168 5.15 -7.01 4.49
N ALA A 169 5.96 -6.46 5.40
CA ALA A 169 5.51 -5.53 6.43
C ALA A 169 5.18 -4.14 5.89
N GLU A 170 5.80 -3.75 4.78
CA GLU A 170 5.56 -2.45 4.14
C GLU A 170 4.50 -2.58 3.03
N THR A 171 4.90 -3.20 1.92
CA THR A 171 4.06 -3.33 0.72
C THR A 171 2.91 -4.30 0.92
N GLY A 172 3.09 -5.36 1.71
CA GLY A 172 1.99 -6.26 2.07
C GLY A 172 0.94 -5.56 2.93
N SER A 173 1.36 -4.84 3.96
CA SER A 173 0.45 -4.04 4.79
C SER A 173 -0.30 -2.98 3.97
N ALA A 174 0.41 -2.24 3.12
CA ALA A 174 -0.20 -1.23 2.26
C ALA A 174 -1.23 -1.81 1.28
N ALA A 175 -0.91 -2.94 0.66
CA ALA A 175 -1.81 -3.66 -0.22
C ALA A 175 -3.04 -4.18 0.54
N ALA A 176 -2.87 -4.71 1.75
CA ALA A 176 -3.96 -5.19 2.56
C ALA A 176 -4.88 -4.06 3.06
N MET A 177 -4.31 -2.93 3.48
CA MET A 177 -5.04 -1.71 3.80
C MET A 177 -5.88 -1.23 2.60
N ALA A 178 -5.27 -1.22 1.41
CA ALA A 178 -5.96 -0.85 0.18
C ALA A 178 -7.08 -1.84 -0.18
N ALA A 179 -6.85 -3.15 -0.02
CA ALA A 179 -7.82 -4.18 -0.36
C ALA A 179 -9.06 -4.11 0.54
N GLY A 180 -8.89 -4.02 1.86
CA GLY A 180 -10.04 -3.92 2.76
C GLY A 180 -10.83 -2.61 2.57
N ALA A 181 -10.15 -1.51 2.28
CA ALA A 181 -10.79 -0.23 1.96
C ALA A 181 -11.52 -0.26 0.60
N ALA A 182 -10.93 -0.90 -0.41
CA ALA A 182 -11.53 -1.05 -1.73
C ALA A 182 -12.79 -1.93 -1.70
N VAL A 183 -12.78 -3.02 -0.93
CA VAL A 183 -13.99 -3.85 -0.73
C VAL A 183 -15.13 -3.04 -0.13
N GLU A 184 -14.88 -2.26 0.93
CA GLU A 184 -15.92 -1.43 1.52
C GLU A 184 -16.41 -0.36 0.54
N LEU A 185 -15.49 0.30 -0.17
CA LEU A 185 -15.82 1.33 -1.17
C LEU A 185 -16.70 0.76 -2.30
N LEU A 186 -16.52 -0.51 -2.65
CA LEU A 186 -17.32 -1.24 -3.64
C LEU A 186 -18.61 -1.85 -3.06
N GLY A 187 -18.94 -1.58 -1.79
CA GLY A 187 -20.18 -2.02 -1.15
C GLY A 187 -20.12 -3.42 -0.54
N GLY A 188 -18.93 -4.00 -0.37
CA GLY A 188 -18.76 -5.27 0.33
C GLY A 188 -18.97 -5.15 1.85
N SER A 189 -19.25 -6.28 2.50
CA SER A 189 -19.45 -6.32 3.95
C SER A 189 -18.15 -6.14 4.74
N PRO A 190 -18.21 -5.76 6.03
CA PRO A 190 -17.05 -5.75 6.92
C PRO A 190 -16.27 -7.07 6.92
N GLU A 191 -16.97 -8.20 6.87
CA GLU A 191 -16.38 -9.54 6.77
C GLU A 191 -15.63 -9.71 5.45
N GLN A 192 -16.20 -9.28 4.31
CA GLN A 192 -15.51 -9.34 3.01
C GLN A 192 -14.26 -8.46 3.01
N SER A 193 -14.29 -7.27 3.62
CA SER A 193 -13.09 -6.45 3.79
C SER A 193 -12.02 -7.18 4.60
N ALA A 194 -12.40 -7.90 5.66
CA ALA A 194 -11.49 -8.72 6.45
C ALA A 194 -10.93 -9.92 5.66
N GLN A 195 -11.73 -10.54 4.79
CA GLN A 195 -11.27 -11.58 3.87
C GLN A 195 -10.25 -11.04 2.87
N ALA A 196 -10.48 -9.87 2.27
CA ALA A 196 -9.53 -9.24 1.35
C ALA A 196 -8.19 -8.91 2.02
N VAL A 197 -8.21 -8.45 3.27
CA VAL A 197 -7.00 -8.25 4.09
C VAL A 197 -6.24 -9.57 4.26
N ALA A 198 -6.92 -10.63 4.69
CA ALA A 198 -6.31 -11.95 4.89
C ALA A 198 -5.71 -12.51 3.59
N ILE A 199 -6.45 -12.46 2.49
CA ILE A 199 -6.02 -12.96 1.17
C ILE A 199 -4.78 -12.19 0.68
N THR A 200 -4.81 -10.86 0.77
CA THR A 200 -3.69 -10.02 0.32
C THR A 200 -2.42 -10.32 1.11
N LEU A 201 -2.50 -10.35 2.44
CA LEU A 201 -1.33 -10.61 3.28
C LEU A 201 -0.75 -11.99 3.05
N LYS A 202 -1.59 -13.04 2.96
CA LYS A 202 -1.14 -14.42 2.67
C LYS A 202 -0.29 -14.50 1.40
N ASN A 203 -0.72 -13.83 0.33
CA ASN A 203 0.00 -13.83 -0.95
C ASN A 203 1.34 -13.09 -0.90
N MET A 204 1.57 -12.28 0.15
CA MET A 204 2.77 -11.45 0.30
C MET A 204 3.68 -11.90 1.45
N LEU A 205 3.31 -12.96 2.19
CA LEU A 205 4.14 -13.52 3.26
C LEU A 205 5.52 -13.97 2.73
N GLY A 206 6.57 -13.65 3.50
CA GLY A 206 7.95 -13.99 3.17
C GLY A 206 8.65 -13.00 2.23
N LEU A 207 7.98 -11.93 1.78
CA LEU A 207 8.61 -10.95 0.89
C LEU A 207 9.74 -10.19 1.59
N VAL A 208 10.97 -10.45 1.15
CA VAL A 208 12.22 -9.87 1.68
C VAL A 208 12.36 -8.38 1.35
N CYS A 209 13.16 -7.62 2.11
CA CYS A 209 13.46 -6.21 1.80
C CYS A 209 14.96 -6.04 1.59
N ASP A 210 15.45 -6.10 0.35
CA ASP A 210 16.88 -5.92 0.05
C ASP A 210 17.06 -4.89 -1.08
N PRO A 211 16.82 -3.59 -0.80
CA PRO A 211 16.84 -2.55 -1.82
C PRO A 211 18.26 -2.23 -2.30
N VAL A 212 18.40 -2.00 -3.60
CA VAL A 212 19.68 -1.60 -4.20
C VAL A 212 20.12 -0.26 -3.60
N ALA A 213 21.37 -0.20 -3.15
CA ALA A 213 21.97 0.98 -2.51
C ALA A 213 21.26 1.44 -1.23
N GLY A 214 20.38 0.62 -0.63
CA GLY A 214 19.59 1.06 0.53
C GLY A 214 18.54 2.11 0.17
N LEU A 215 18.25 2.31 -1.12
CA LEU A 215 17.37 3.37 -1.61
C LEU A 215 15.96 2.85 -1.86
N VAL A 216 14.96 3.70 -1.62
CA VAL A 216 13.54 3.42 -1.84
C VAL A 216 13.19 3.53 -3.34
N GLU A 217 13.86 2.72 -4.16
CA GLU A 217 13.81 2.79 -5.62
C GLU A 217 13.67 1.40 -6.24
N VAL A 218 14.72 0.59 -6.12
CA VAL A 218 14.77 -0.76 -6.70
C VAL A 218 14.86 -1.78 -5.57
N PRO A 219 13.86 -2.68 -5.41
CA PRO A 219 12.71 -2.93 -6.28
C PRO A 219 11.43 -2.14 -5.94
N CYS A 220 11.49 -1.19 -4.99
CA CYS A 220 10.34 -0.55 -4.34
C CYS A 220 9.29 0.01 -5.33
N VAL A 221 9.71 0.70 -6.40
CA VAL A 221 8.79 1.24 -7.41
C VAL A 221 7.90 0.14 -8.01
N LYS A 222 8.49 -0.99 -8.41
CA LYS A 222 7.75 -2.10 -9.04
C LYS A 222 6.96 -2.90 -8.01
N ARG A 223 7.38 -2.91 -6.75
CA ARG A 223 6.61 -3.54 -5.66
C ARG A 223 5.31 -2.79 -5.35
N ASN A 224 5.25 -1.47 -5.57
CA ASN A 224 3.99 -0.73 -5.45
C ASN A 224 3.00 -1.12 -6.55
N ALA A 225 3.48 -1.25 -7.78
CA ALA A 225 2.72 -1.82 -8.89
C ALA A 225 2.19 -3.24 -8.56
N ALA A 226 3.06 -4.13 -8.07
CA ALA A 226 2.67 -5.50 -7.70
C ALA A 226 1.68 -5.54 -6.52
N GLY A 227 1.86 -4.69 -5.51
CA GLY A 227 0.96 -4.58 -4.36
C GLY A 227 -0.44 -4.11 -4.77
N ALA A 228 -0.52 -3.12 -5.68
CA ALA A 228 -1.79 -2.72 -6.27
C ALA A 228 -2.47 -3.89 -7.00
N ALA A 229 -1.72 -4.69 -7.76
CA ALA A 229 -2.27 -5.87 -8.43
C ALA A 229 -2.80 -6.93 -7.45
N GLN A 230 -2.06 -7.22 -6.37
CA GLN A 230 -2.52 -8.14 -5.32
C GLN A 230 -3.80 -7.64 -4.65
N CYS A 231 -3.93 -6.33 -4.43
CA CYS A 231 -5.14 -5.71 -3.91
C CYS A 231 -6.36 -6.02 -4.79
N PHE A 232 -6.29 -5.75 -6.10
CA PHE A 232 -7.42 -6.02 -7.01
C PHE A 232 -7.81 -7.50 -7.05
N VAL A 233 -6.83 -8.40 -7.09
CA VAL A 233 -7.10 -9.85 -7.03
C VAL A 233 -7.81 -10.22 -5.73
N ALA A 234 -7.37 -9.69 -4.59
CA ALA A 234 -8.00 -9.98 -3.30
C ALA A 234 -9.41 -9.38 -3.17
N VAL A 235 -9.65 -8.20 -3.75
CA VAL A 235 -10.97 -7.55 -3.79
C VAL A 235 -11.95 -8.42 -4.58
N ASP A 236 -11.59 -8.88 -5.77
CA ASP A 236 -12.46 -9.74 -6.60
C ASP A 236 -12.80 -11.05 -5.88
N LEU A 237 -11.79 -11.69 -5.26
CA LEU A 237 -11.98 -12.91 -4.50
C LEU A 237 -12.93 -12.71 -3.31
N ALA A 238 -12.72 -11.65 -2.52
CA ALA A 238 -13.55 -11.37 -1.34
C ALA A 238 -14.99 -11.02 -1.72
N LEU A 239 -15.19 -10.19 -2.76
CA LEU A 239 -16.52 -9.82 -3.24
C LEU A 239 -17.27 -11.02 -3.84
N ALA A 240 -16.54 -11.98 -4.45
CA ALA A 240 -17.10 -13.25 -4.91
C ALA A 240 -17.44 -14.24 -3.78
N GLY A 241 -17.12 -13.91 -2.52
CA GLY A 241 -17.35 -14.77 -1.37
C GLY A 241 -16.29 -15.87 -1.21
N VAL A 242 -15.11 -15.73 -1.82
CA VAL A 242 -13.98 -16.63 -1.57
C VAL A 242 -13.37 -16.28 -0.21
N GLU A 243 -13.45 -17.22 0.71
CA GLU A 243 -12.98 -17.02 2.08
C GLU A 243 -11.54 -17.50 2.29
N SER A 244 -10.81 -16.77 3.13
CA SER A 244 -9.59 -17.25 3.75
C SER A 244 -9.91 -18.25 4.86
N VAL A 245 -9.37 -19.47 4.75
CA VAL A 245 -9.44 -20.46 5.84
C VAL A 245 -8.75 -19.95 7.11
N ILE A 246 -7.65 -19.21 6.98
CA ILE A 246 -6.93 -18.61 8.12
C ILE A 246 -7.43 -17.18 8.33
N PRO A 247 -7.92 -16.80 9.52
CA PRO A 247 -8.41 -15.45 9.80
C PRO A 247 -7.33 -14.36 9.61
N PRO A 248 -7.71 -13.12 9.29
CA PRO A 248 -6.76 -12.03 9.03
C PRO A 248 -5.81 -11.77 10.20
N ASP A 249 -6.30 -11.84 11.45
CA ASP A 249 -5.48 -11.62 12.64
C ASP A 249 -4.33 -12.64 12.77
N GLU A 250 -4.60 -13.91 12.49
CA GLU A 250 -3.59 -14.97 12.48
C GLU A 250 -2.61 -14.80 11.31
N VAL A 251 -3.08 -14.33 10.15
CA VAL A 251 -2.20 -14.01 9.02
C VAL A 251 -1.25 -12.86 9.36
N ILE A 252 -1.72 -11.84 10.08
CA ILE A 252 -0.88 -10.73 10.56
C ILE A 252 0.16 -11.24 11.57
N ASP A 253 -0.23 -12.14 12.48
CA ASP A 253 0.70 -12.73 13.45
C ASP A 253 1.75 -13.62 12.76
N ALA A 254 1.35 -14.36 11.73
CA ALA A 254 2.25 -15.14 10.88
C ALA A 254 3.25 -14.22 10.16
N MET A 255 2.79 -13.10 9.60
CA MET A 255 3.66 -12.07 9.01
C MET A 255 4.69 -11.57 10.03
N ALA A 256 4.25 -11.26 11.26
CA ALA A 256 5.13 -10.82 12.33
C ALA A 256 6.16 -11.89 12.71
N SER A 257 5.74 -13.16 12.80
CA SER A 257 6.63 -14.29 13.10
C SER A 257 7.67 -14.51 12.01
N ILE A 258 7.26 -14.49 10.73
CA ILE A 258 8.17 -14.59 9.58
C ILE A 258 9.18 -13.44 9.61
N GLY A 259 8.73 -12.21 9.87
CA GLY A 259 9.60 -11.05 9.95
C GLY A 259 10.67 -11.18 11.04
N ARG A 260 10.29 -11.64 12.24
CA ARG A 260 11.23 -11.88 13.35
C ARG A 260 12.28 -12.93 13.00
N ASN A 261 11.88 -14.01 12.33
CA ASN A 261 12.76 -15.13 11.99
C ASN A 261 13.50 -14.96 10.66
N MET A 262 13.21 -13.90 9.89
CA MET A 262 13.91 -13.62 8.63
C MET A 262 15.38 -13.26 8.90
N ASP A 263 16.29 -13.88 8.16
CA ASP A 263 17.72 -13.60 8.21
C ASP A 263 17.98 -12.11 7.93
N SER A 264 18.86 -11.48 8.71
CA SER A 264 19.15 -10.05 8.62
C SER A 264 19.68 -9.63 7.25
N ARG A 265 20.31 -10.55 6.50
CA ARG A 265 20.80 -10.29 5.13
C ARG A 265 19.68 -10.11 4.12
N PHE A 266 18.47 -10.59 4.41
CA PHE A 266 17.28 -10.42 3.58
C PHE A 266 16.35 -9.30 4.07
N LYS A 267 16.77 -8.60 5.12
CA LYS A 267 16.23 -7.32 5.53
C LYS A 267 17.06 -6.21 4.89
N GLU A 268 16.73 -4.97 5.22
CA GLU A 268 17.14 -3.72 4.55
C GLU A 268 18.66 -3.40 4.59
N THR A 269 19.51 -4.43 4.75
CA THR A 269 20.96 -4.40 4.91
C THR A 269 21.74 -4.40 3.59
N ALA A 270 21.09 -4.65 2.44
CA ALA A 270 21.72 -4.72 1.12
C ALA A 270 22.76 -5.87 0.96
N GLN A 271 22.66 -6.93 1.77
CA GLN A 271 23.72 -7.94 1.92
C GLN A 271 23.41 -9.32 1.34
N GLY A 272 22.14 -9.70 1.17
CA GLY A 272 21.76 -11.09 0.88
C GLY A 272 20.96 -11.34 -0.39
N GLY A 273 20.21 -10.36 -0.88
CA GLY A 273 19.21 -10.55 -1.94
C GLY A 273 19.53 -9.81 -3.23
N LEU A 274 18.58 -9.00 -3.71
CA LEU A 274 18.66 -8.29 -4.98
C LEU A 274 19.83 -7.30 -5.03
N ALA A 275 20.12 -6.60 -3.93
CA ALA A 275 21.22 -5.65 -3.83
C ALA A 275 22.59 -6.33 -3.91
N ALA A 276 22.70 -7.57 -3.46
CA ALA A 276 23.93 -8.34 -3.45
C ALA A 276 24.32 -8.94 -4.82
N THR A 277 23.45 -8.82 -5.83
CA THR A 277 23.71 -9.29 -7.20
C THR A 277 24.85 -8.52 -7.87
N PRO A 278 25.50 -9.06 -8.93
CA PRO A 278 26.57 -8.35 -9.64
C PRO A 278 26.17 -6.96 -10.14
N THR A 279 24.94 -6.81 -10.66
CA THR A 279 24.43 -5.51 -11.11
C THR A 279 24.09 -4.60 -9.92
N GLY A 280 23.47 -5.13 -8.85
CA GLY A 280 23.19 -4.38 -7.64
C GLY A 280 24.47 -3.78 -7.03
N LYS A 281 25.52 -4.59 -6.88
CA LYS A 281 26.84 -4.14 -6.40
C LYS A 281 27.47 -3.06 -7.27
N LYS A 282 27.35 -3.15 -8.60
CA LYS A 282 27.84 -2.10 -9.52
C LYS A 282 27.08 -0.78 -9.31
N LEU A 283 25.76 -0.83 -9.17
CA LEU A 283 24.93 0.36 -8.94
C LEU A 283 25.22 1.00 -7.57
N ILE A 284 25.42 0.19 -6.53
CA ILE A 284 25.82 0.66 -5.19
C ILE A 284 27.10 1.49 -5.28
N LYS A 285 28.13 0.98 -5.97
CA LYS A 285 29.37 1.71 -6.19
C LYS A 285 29.14 3.02 -6.94
N LEU A 286 28.37 2.97 -8.03
CA LEU A 286 28.07 4.16 -8.82
C LEU A 286 27.40 5.27 -7.99
N VAL A 287 26.46 4.93 -7.11
CA VAL A 287 25.74 5.91 -6.29
C VAL A 287 26.62 6.51 -5.19
N TRP A 288 27.43 5.70 -4.52
CA TRP A 288 28.15 6.13 -3.32
C TRP A 288 29.59 6.56 -3.58
N GLU A 289 30.30 5.97 -4.56
CA GLU A 289 31.67 6.36 -4.92
C GLU A 289 31.71 7.67 -5.74
N GLN A 290 30.65 8.04 -6.47
CA GLN A 290 30.58 9.33 -7.17
C GLN A 290 30.31 10.53 -6.24
N LYS A 291 29.98 10.29 -4.98
CA LYS A 291 29.72 11.32 -3.95
C LYS A 291 30.90 11.52 -2.98
N SER A 292 31.98 10.77 -3.19
CA SER A 292 33.24 10.83 -2.41
C SER A 292 34.27 11.68 -3.15
#